data_AF-A0A1C7LX78-F1
#
_entry.id   AF-A0A1C7LX78-F1
#
_cell.length_a   1.000
_cell.length_b   1.000
_cell.length_c   1.000
_cell.angle_alpha   90.00
_cell.angle_beta   90.00
_cell.angle_gamma   90.00
#
_symmetry.space_group_name_H-M   'P 1'
#
loop_
_entity.id
_entity.type
_entity.pdbx_description
1 polymer ?
#
loop_
_entity_poly.entity_id
_entity_poly.type
_entity_poly.pdbx_seq_one_letter_code
_entity_poly.pdbx_strand_id
1 'polypeptide(L)'
;MFSSSTPCLTTLKLIYSYPALGRVSFASLKELYIRGKKRDLITMEISQLLQMLEACPRLEVLVTYKTTFVPSEGEYEFRQIRLDSLRWIDIARCSATVVTDMISRLIVPNCTLRLSVWLERRDDFRFLFGVPYDLEETHPLRDIRRLHITYQSASGAIVLEGNTSLNPFQITATIGSGSNIGDMPTVSGPLLQSVTKTLDLSLLEEFAVAETAFYQPHTGFSRDTWRHVLEKMPMLKVLHVRLQSITDGGFCRALLSALSTPEGSRAGCPAHT
;
A
#
# COMPACT_ATOMS: atom_id res chain seq x y z
N MET A 1 -24.10 15.17 21.40
CA MET A 1 -25.51 15.45 21.08
C MET A 1 -25.86 14.72 19.79
N PHE A 2 -26.33 13.47 19.87
CA PHE A 2 -27.22 12.79 18.92
C PHE A 2 -27.82 11.57 19.64
N SER A 3 -28.64 11.82 20.66
CA SER A 3 -29.54 10.79 21.18
C SER A 3 -30.70 10.65 20.19
N SER A 4 -30.94 9.43 19.71
CA SER A 4 -32.03 8.99 18.82
C SER A 4 -31.93 9.29 17.31
N SER A 5 -31.49 8.23 16.60
CA SER A 5 -31.86 7.77 15.25
C SER A 5 -31.94 8.81 14.12
N THR A 6 -30.85 8.95 13.38
CA THR A 6 -30.86 9.38 11.96
C THR A 6 -30.79 8.14 11.05
N PRO A 7 -31.85 7.30 10.95
CA PRO A 7 -31.77 6.00 10.26
C PRO A 7 -31.55 6.15 8.75
N CYS A 8 -31.88 7.30 8.19
CA CYS A 8 -31.70 7.62 6.79
C CYS A 8 -30.34 8.28 6.48
N LEU A 9 -29.49 8.52 7.49
CA LEU A 9 -28.17 9.10 7.26
C LEU A 9 -27.25 8.04 6.66
N THR A 10 -27.02 8.14 5.36
CA THR A 10 -26.14 7.24 4.61
C THR A 10 -24.76 7.83 4.35
N THR A 11 -24.61 9.16 4.43
CA THR A 11 -23.38 9.86 4.08
C THR A 11 -23.03 10.86 5.17
N LEU A 12 -21.83 10.73 5.73
CA LEU A 12 -21.33 11.62 6.79
C LEU A 12 -19.98 12.20 6.35
N LYS A 13 -19.96 13.53 6.17
CA LYS A 13 -18.77 14.28 5.79
C LYS A 13 -18.36 15.19 6.95
N LEU A 14 -17.29 14.84 7.63
CA LEU A 14 -16.77 15.59 8.76
C LEU A 14 -15.52 16.36 8.33
N ILE A 15 -15.59 17.67 8.50
CA ILE A 15 -14.51 18.58 8.17
C ILE A 15 -14.02 19.17 9.49
N TYR A 16 -12.72 19.01 9.73
CA TYR A 16 -11.98 19.48 10.91
C TYR A 16 -12.42 18.84 12.23
N SER A 17 -13.14 17.72 12.17
CA SER A 17 -13.58 16.93 13.32
C SER A 17 -13.74 15.46 12.96
N TYR A 18 -13.88 14.63 13.99
CA TYR A 18 -14.22 13.21 13.89
C TYR A 18 -15.20 12.90 15.03
N PRO A 19 -16.03 11.85 14.90
CA PRO A 19 -17.08 11.60 15.88
C PRO A 19 -16.50 10.91 17.12
N ALA A 20 -16.98 11.35 18.29
CA ALA A 20 -16.68 10.67 19.55
C ALA A 20 -17.53 9.39 19.68
N LEU A 21 -16.92 8.32 20.22
CA LEU A 21 -17.55 7.03 20.43
C LEU A 21 -18.80 7.13 21.31
N GLY A 22 -19.80 6.28 21.03
CA GLY A 22 -21.06 6.20 21.79
C GLY A 22 -22.04 7.36 21.57
N ARG A 23 -21.71 8.34 20.72
CA ARG A 23 -22.54 9.53 20.51
C ARG A 23 -23.34 9.55 19.21
N VAL A 24 -23.08 8.64 18.27
CA VAL A 24 -23.70 8.61 16.92
C VAL A 24 -24.01 7.16 16.54
N SER A 25 -25.20 6.93 15.96
CA SER A 25 -25.51 5.63 15.34
C SER A 25 -24.99 5.61 13.91
N PHE A 26 -24.14 4.64 13.58
CA PHE A 26 -23.53 4.50 12.25
C PHE A 26 -24.10 3.33 11.43
N ALA A 27 -25.16 2.67 11.92
CA ALA A 27 -25.64 1.42 11.35
C ALA A 27 -26.10 1.52 9.88
N SER A 28 -26.61 2.68 9.48
CA SER A 28 -27.06 2.96 8.09
C SER A 28 -26.00 3.65 7.22
N LEU A 29 -24.84 3.98 7.78
CA LEU A 29 -23.84 4.76 7.09
C LEU A 29 -23.17 3.93 5.99
N LYS A 30 -23.17 4.48 4.78
CA LYS A 30 -22.53 3.95 3.58
C LYS A 30 -21.24 4.69 3.24
N GLU A 31 -21.18 5.98 3.50
CA GLU A 31 -20.00 6.78 3.19
C GLU A 31 -19.55 7.61 4.37
N LEU A 32 -18.27 7.49 4.73
CA LEU A 32 -17.62 8.25 5.79
C LEU A 32 -16.42 9.01 5.25
N TYR A 33 -16.46 10.34 5.40
CA TYR A 33 -15.34 11.21 5.06
C TYR A 33 -14.87 11.95 6.31
N ILE A 34 -13.58 11.88 6.61
CA ILE A 34 -12.94 12.62 7.71
C ILE A 34 -11.81 13.45 7.12
N ARG A 35 -11.90 14.78 7.27
CA ARG A 35 -10.96 15.71 6.64
C ARG A 35 -10.38 16.72 7.62
N GLY A 36 -9.08 16.67 7.88
CA GLY A 36 -8.37 17.68 8.70
C GLY A 36 -7.97 18.95 7.94
N LYS A 37 -7.35 19.91 8.65
CA LYS A 37 -6.76 21.12 8.07
C LYS A 37 -5.32 20.85 7.62
N LYS A 38 -4.76 21.72 6.76
CA LYS A 38 -3.40 21.53 6.24
C LYS A 38 -2.33 21.64 7.35
N ARG A 39 -2.54 22.55 8.30
CA ARG A 39 -1.61 22.87 9.40
C ARG A 39 -2.03 22.29 10.76
N ASP A 40 -3.21 21.69 10.80
CA ASP A 40 -3.86 21.21 12.01
C ASP A 40 -4.58 19.91 11.62
N LEU A 41 -3.77 18.83 11.62
CA LEU A 41 -4.20 17.51 11.22
C LEU A 41 -5.13 16.95 12.31
N ILE A 42 -6.10 16.13 11.90
CA ILE A 42 -6.84 15.34 12.88
C ILE A 42 -5.92 14.21 13.35
N THR A 43 -5.62 14.15 14.65
CA THR A 43 -4.95 13.01 15.27
C THR A 43 -6.00 12.14 15.95
N MET A 44 -6.02 10.85 15.62
CA MET A 44 -6.95 9.89 16.20
C MET A 44 -6.24 8.57 16.47
N GLU A 45 -6.57 7.90 17.57
CA GLU A 45 -6.09 6.54 17.82
C GLU A 45 -6.70 5.55 16.83
N ILE A 46 -5.91 4.55 16.45
CA ILE A 46 -6.39 3.54 15.52
C ILE A 46 -7.54 2.69 16.11
N SER A 47 -7.53 2.43 17.42
CA SER A 47 -8.64 1.80 18.16
C SER A 47 -9.97 2.49 17.89
N GLN A 48 -9.98 3.82 17.91
CA GLN A 48 -11.19 4.60 17.70
C GLN A 48 -11.71 4.48 16.27
N LEU A 49 -10.83 4.49 15.27
CA LEU A 49 -11.24 4.24 13.89
C LEU A 49 -11.84 2.84 13.75
N LEU A 50 -11.17 1.82 14.29
CA LEU A 50 -11.62 0.43 14.21
C LEU A 50 -13.00 0.25 14.84
N GLN A 51 -13.24 0.83 16.03
CA GLN A 51 -14.54 0.82 16.67
C GLN A 51 -15.62 1.52 15.83
N MET A 52 -15.28 2.63 15.16
CA MET A 52 -16.20 3.28 14.23
C MET A 52 -16.52 2.37 13.04
N LEU A 53 -15.52 1.73 12.45
CA LEU A 53 -15.73 0.82 11.31
C LEU A 53 -16.60 -0.37 11.69
N GLU A 54 -16.38 -0.96 12.87
CA GLU A 54 -17.22 -2.03 13.40
C GLU A 54 -18.70 -1.61 13.55
N ALA A 55 -18.93 -0.34 13.93
CA ALA A 55 -20.27 0.21 14.01
C ALA A 55 -20.90 0.57 12.65
N CYS A 56 -20.16 0.44 11.54
CA CYS A 56 -20.60 0.76 10.17
C CYS A 56 -20.67 -0.50 9.26
N PRO A 57 -21.53 -1.49 9.52
CA PRO A 57 -21.57 -2.73 8.74
C PRO A 57 -21.94 -2.55 7.26
N ARG A 58 -22.56 -1.42 6.91
CA ARG A 58 -22.98 -1.06 5.55
C ARG A 58 -22.02 -0.10 4.84
N LEU A 59 -20.85 0.16 5.42
CA LEU A 59 -19.89 1.10 4.86
C LEU A 59 -19.42 0.62 3.49
N GLU A 60 -19.59 1.46 2.47
CA GLU A 60 -19.16 1.26 1.10
C GLU A 60 -17.90 2.10 0.80
N VAL A 61 -17.76 3.27 1.43
CA VAL A 61 -16.67 4.23 1.20
C VAL A 61 -16.11 4.78 2.51
N LEU A 62 -14.80 4.65 2.68
CA LEU A 62 -14.02 5.30 3.73
C LEU A 62 -12.99 6.22 3.10
N VAL A 63 -13.03 7.52 3.42
CA VAL A 63 -12.01 8.48 2.99
C VAL A 63 -11.52 9.29 4.17
N THR A 64 -10.20 9.29 4.37
CA THR A 64 -9.54 10.11 5.37
C THR A 64 -8.45 10.94 4.72
N TYR A 65 -8.47 12.25 4.98
CA TYR A 65 -7.55 13.18 4.36
C TYR A 65 -7.06 14.19 5.37
N LYS A 66 -5.73 14.37 5.46
CA LYS A 66 -5.11 15.20 6.50
C LYS A 66 -5.50 14.72 7.91
N THR A 67 -5.54 13.41 8.05
CA THR A 67 -5.76 12.70 9.31
C THR A 67 -4.50 11.88 9.54
N THR A 68 -4.06 11.81 10.78
CA THR A 68 -2.98 10.92 11.21
C THR A 68 -3.53 9.96 12.24
N PHE A 69 -3.26 8.68 12.03
CA PHE A 69 -3.57 7.65 13.01
C PHE A 69 -2.35 7.40 13.88
N VAL A 70 -2.58 7.28 15.18
CA VAL A 70 -1.56 6.88 16.15
C VAL A 70 -1.88 5.49 16.70
N PRO A 71 -0.86 4.72 17.12
CA PRO A 71 -1.09 3.48 17.85
C PRO A 71 -1.96 3.74 19.08
N SER A 72 -2.80 2.79 19.43
CA SER A 72 -3.61 2.85 20.65
C SER A 72 -2.73 2.66 21.88
N GLU A 73 -3.00 3.38 22.96
CA GLU A 73 -2.33 3.13 24.24
C GLU A 73 -2.92 1.87 24.91
N GLY A 74 -2.07 0.89 25.24
CA GLY A 74 -2.45 -0.35 25.95
C GLY A 74 -2.63 -1.60 25.07
N GLU A 75 -2.86 -2.75 25.71
CA GLU A 75 -3.19 -4.00 25.02
C GLU A 75 -4.61 -3.91 24.46
N TYR A 76 -4.73 -3.64 23.16
CA TYR A 76 -6.00 -3.76 22.45
C TYR A 76 -6.07 -5.14 21.79
N GLU A 77 -7.11 -5.92 22.09
CA GLU A 77 -7.31 -7.24 21.50
C GLU A 77 -7.28 -7.17 19.98
N PHE A 78 -6.46 -8.02 19.35
CA PHE A 78 -6.47 -8.18 17.91
C PHE A 78 -7.81 -8.78 17.49
N ARG A 79 -8.68 -7.95 16.91
CA ARG A 79 -9.99 -8.37 16.43
C ARG A 79 -10.12 -8.04 14.96
N GLN A 80 -10.46 -9.05 14.17
CA GLN A 80 -10.79 -8.86 12.77
C GLN A 80 -12.17 -8.23 12.61
N ILE A 81 -12.26 -7.22 11.75
CA ILE A 81 -13.48 -6.49 11.43
C ILE A 81 -13.84 -6.80 9.98
N ARG A 82 -15.01 -7.38 9.79
CA ARG A 82 -15.51 -7.73 8.47
C ARG A 82 -16.35 -6.59 7.89
N LEU A 83 -15.93 -6.08 6.73
CA LEU A 83 -16.59 -4.98 6.04
C LEU A 83 -16.92 -5.38 4.60
N ASP A 84 -17.86 -6.32 4.45
CA ASP A 84 -18.21 -6.93 3.15
C ASP A 84 -18.77 -5.94 2.11
N SER A 85 -19.36 -4.84 2.58
CA SER A 85 -19.91 -3.80 1.71
C SER A 85 -18.85 -2.81 1.25
N LEU A 86 -17.65 -2.80 1.85
CA LEU A 86 -16.65 -1.79 1.57
C LEU A 86 -16.07 -2.00 0.18
N ARG A 87 -16.06 -0.92 -0.60
CA ARG A 87 -15.60 -0.88 -1.99
C ARG A 87 -14.42 0.06 -2.18
N TRP A 88 -14.26 1.06 -1.31
CA TRP A 88 -13.23 2.07 -1.44
C TRP A 88 -12.66 2.49 -0.08
N ILE A 89 -11.34 2.40 0.05
CA ILE A 89 -10.57 3.02 1.14
C ILE A 89 -9.60 4.03 0.53
N ASP A 90 -9.64 5.27 1.00
CA ASP A 90 -8.61 6.28 0.75
C ASP A 90 -8.08 6.81 2.08
N ILE A 91 -6.82 6.50 2.38
CA ILE A 91 -6.15 6.91 3.62
C ILE A 91 -4.89 7.66 3.27
N ALA A 92 -4.73 8.86 3.80
CA ALA A 92 -3.60 9.71 3.46
C ALA A 92 -2.89 10.33 4.67
N ARG A 93 -1.56 10.40 4.57
CA ARG A 93 -0.61 11.02 5.52
C ARG A 93 -0.48 10.30 6.86
N CYS A 94 -0.48 8.98 6.84
CA CYS A 94 -0.37 8.16 8.04
C CYS A 94 0.98 7.43 8.12
N SER A 95 1.34 6.95 9.32
CA SER A 95 2.44 6.01 9.52
C SER A 95 2.18 4.71 8.74
N ALA A 96 3.20 4.17 8.09
CA ALA A 96 3.10 2.88 7.40
C ALA A 96 2.82 1.74 8.38
N THR A 97 3.44 1.72 9.56
CA THR A 97 3.18 0.73 10.60
C THR A 97 1.71 0.77 11.06
N VAL A 98 1.18 1.97 11.34
CA VAL A 98 -0.21 2.10 11.80
C VAL A 98 -1.22 1.68 10.73
N VAL A 99 -0.98 2.06 9.46
CA VAL A 99 -1.84 1.61 8.35
C VAL A 99 -1.73 0.10 8.14
N THR A 100 -0.54 -0.48 8.29
CA THR A 100 -0.34 -1.93 8.20
C THR A 100 -1.15 -2.66 9.27
N ASP A 101 -1.09 -2.20 10.53
CA ASP A 101 -1.89 -2.75 11.63
C ASP A 101 -3.39 -2.63 11.34
N MET A 102 -3.84 -1.46 10.88
CA MET A 102 -5.24 -1.27 10.49
C MET A 102 -5.67 -2.26 9.41
N ILE A 103 -4.95 -2.33 8.28
CA ILE A 103 -5.31 -3.20 7.15
C ILE A 103 -5.28 -4.67 7.55
N SER A 104 -4.35 -5.09 8.41
CA SER A 104 -4.28 -6.47 8.90
C SER A 104 -5.50 -6.91 9.72
N ARG A 105 -6.26 -5.95 10.26
CA ARG A 105 -7.48 -6.21 11.03
C ARG A 105 -8.74 -6.14 10.17
N LEU A 106 -8.66 -5.74 8.91
CA LEU A 106 -9.83 -5.59 8.04
C LEU A 106 -9.97 -6.77 7.08
N ILE A 107 -11.14 -7.39 7.08
CA ILE A 107 -11.55 -8.35 6.05
C ILE A 107 -12.39 -7.60 5.02
N VAL A 108 -11.76 -7.25 3.90
CA VAL A 108 -12.30 -6.37 2.83
C VAL A 108 -12.05 -6.95 1.43
N PRO A 109 -12.75 -8.03 1.04
CA PRO A 109 -12.39 -8.83 -0.14
C PRO A 109 -12.53 -8.10 -1.48
N ASN A 110 -13.44 -7.14 -1.59
CA ASN A 110 -13.80 -6.47 -2.85
C ASN A 110 -13.58 -4.95 -2.75
N CYS A 111 -12.38 -4.52 -2.36
CA CYS A 111 -12.08 -3.12 -2.09
C CYS A 111 -10.98 -2.57 -3.00
N THR A 112 -11.23 -1.40 -3.60
CA THR A 112 -10.18 -0.54 -4.14
C THR A 112 -9.44 0.13 -2.99
N LEU A 113 -8.12 0.06 -3.02
CA LEU A 113 -7.25 0.64 -2.00
C LEU A 113 -6.46 1.82 -2.54
N ARG A 114 -6.56 2.96 -1.86
CA ARG A 114 -5.69 4.11 -2.06
C ARG A 114 -5.03 4.49 -0.74
N LEU A 115 -3.72 4.31 -0.65
CA LEU A 115 -2.95 4.59 0.54
C LEU A 115 -1.91 5.66 0.25
N SER A 116 -1.75 6.61 1.16
CA SER A 116 -0.65 7.56 1.18
C SER A 116 -0.04 7.56 2.58
N VAL A 117 1.18 7.04 2.70
CA VAL A 117 1.86 6.79 3.98
C VAL A 117 3.25 7.40 4.01
N TRP A 118 3.78 7.58 5.20
CA TRP A 118 5.21 7.80 5.40
C TRP A 118 5.94 6.47 5.25
N LEU A 119 6.93 6.43 4.36
CA LEU A 119 7.80 5.27 4.22
C LEU A 119 8.57 5.09 5.53
N GLU A 120 8.59 3.85 6.03
CA GLU A 120 9.28 3.51 7.26
C GLU A 120 10.28 2.38 6.99
N ARG A 121 11.34 2.30 7.81
CA ARG A 121 12.35 1.24 7.74
C ARG A 121 12.37 0.50 9.06
N ARG A 122 12.24 -0.82 8.99
CA ARG A 122 12.34 -1.73 10.15
C ARG A 122 13.80 -1.95 10.55
N ASP A 123 13.98 -2.52 11.73
CA ASP A 123 15.29 -2.90 12.26
C ASP A 123 16.03 -3.94 11.39
N ASP A 124 15.29 -4.76 10.65
CA ASP A 124 15.82 -5.72 9.68
C ASP A 124 16.06 -5.12 8.28
N PHE A 125 16.07 -3.78 8.20
CA PHE A 125 16.25 -2.97 7.00
C PHE A 125 15.16 -3.09 5.94
N ARG A 126 14.06 -3.82 6.18
CA ARG A 126 12.91 -3.85 5.27
C ARG A 126 12.11 -2.56 5.32
N PHE A 127 11.50 -2.21 4.19
CA PHE A 127 10.64 -1.04 4.08
C PHE A 127 9.18 -1.38 4.35
N LEU A 128 8.50 -0.52 5.10
CA LEU A 128 7.06 -0.57 5.32
C LEU A 128 6.38 0.55 4.53
N PHE A 129 5.30 0.19 3.84
CA PHE A 129 4.52 1.09 3.00
C PHE A 129 3.01 0.88 3.16
N GLY A 130 2.57 0.43 4.34
CA GLY A 130 1.15 0.33 4.70
C GLY A 130 0.47 -0.96 4.26
N VAL A 131 1.24 -2.00 3.94
CA VAL A 131 0.74 -3.32 3.53
C VAL A 131 1.38 -4.40 4.41
N PRO A 132 0.61 -5.36 4.95
CA PRO A 132 1.15 -6.47 5.73
C PRO A 132 1.93 -7.46 4.86
N TYR A 133 2.92 -8.15 5.43
CA TYR A 133 3.76 -9.11 4.69
C TYR A 133 3.04 -10.44 4.39
N ASP A 134 2.22 -10.91 5.32
CA ASP A 134 1.52 -12.20 5.21
C ASP A 134 0.06 -11.93 4.82
N LEU A 135 -0.14 -11.57 3.55
CA LEU A 135 -1.48 -11.27 3.03
C LEU A 135 -2.38 -12.49 3.22
N GLU A 136 -3.50 -12.35 3.91
CA GLU A 136 -4.50 -13.42 3.98
C GLU A 136 -5.12 -13.69 2.60
N GLU A 137 -5.77 -14.84 2.42
CA GLU A 137 -6.41 -15.21 1.13
C GLU A 137 -7.47 -14.20 0.69
N THR A 138 -8.13 -13.54 1.64
CA THR A 138 -9.19 -12.55 1.37
C THR A 138 -8.69 -11.12 1.27
N HIS A 139 -7.36 -10.91 1.30
CA HIS A 139 -6.80 -9.56 1.29
C HIS A 139 -6.99 -8.88 -0.08
N PRO A 140 -7.39 -7.59 -0.14
CA PRO A 140 -7.70 -6.86 -1.38
C PRO A 140 -6.52 -6.69 -2.36
N LEU A 141 -5.30 -6.98 -1.92
CA LEU A 141 -4.06 -6.96 -2.73
C LEU A 141 -3.57 -8.36 -3.12
N ARG A 142 -4.41 -9.39 -2.99
CA ARG A 142 -4.15 -10.72 -3.57
C ARG A 142 -4.35 -10.70 -5.08
N ASP A 143 -3.73 -11.66 -5.76
CA ASP A 143 -3.88 -11.89 -7.21
C ASP A 143 -3.59 -10.65 -8.08
N ILE A 144 -2.49 -9.95 -7.78
CA ILE A 144 -2.07 -8.77 -8.56
C ILE A 144 -1.74 -9.21 -9.99
N ARG A 145 -2.35 -8.55 -10.98
CA ARG A 145 -2.17 -8.84 -12.41
C ARG A 145 -1.26 -7.84 -13.09
N ARG A 146 -1.31 -6.57 -12.68
CA ARG A 146 -0.39 -5.53 -13.16
C ARG A 146 0.10 -4.69 -12.00
N LEU A 147 1.38 -4.33 -12.06
CA LEU A 147 2.04 -3.49 -11.07
C LEU A 147 3.01 -2.54 -11.77
N HIS A 148 2.83 -1.26 -11.52
CA HIS A 148 3.70 -0.18 -11.93
C HIS A 148 4.30 0.48 -10.70
N ILE A 149 5.63 0.50 -10.65
CA ILE A 149 6.40 1.17 -9.61
C ILE A 149 7.02 2.43 -10.20
N THR A 150 6.65 3.59 -9.69
CA THR A 150 7.23 4.87 -10.08
C THR A 150 8.00 5.48 -8.92
N TYR A 151 9.30 5.66 -9.09
CA TYR A 151 10.15 6.41 -8.17
C TYR A 151 10.08 7.90 -8.49
N GLN A 152 9.78 8.71 -7.49
CA GLN A 152 9.72 10.16 -7.58
C GLN A 152 10.88 10.76 -6.76
N SER A 153 12.06 10.79 -7.36
CA SER A 153 13.30 11.20 -6.67
C SER A 153 13.20 12.62 -6.10
N ALA A 154 12.59 13.56 -6.84
CA ALA A 154 12.45 14.96 -6.42
C ALA A 154 11.58 15.15 -5.17
N SER A 155 10.54 14.33 -5.01
CA SER A 155 9.61 14.39 -3.87
C SER A 155 9.95 13.38 -2.77
N GLY A 156 10.97 12.53 -2.98
CA GLY A 156 11.32 11.44 -2.07
C GLY A 156 10.18 10.42 -1.93
N ALA A 157 9.41 10.15 -2.98
CA ALA A 157 8.25 9.25 -2.90
C ALA A 157 8.35 8.06 -3.86
N ILE A 158 7.74 6.94 -3.49
CA ILE A 158 7.47 5.80 -4.37
C ILE A 158 5.97 5.69 -4.55
N VAL A 159 5.54 5.46 -5.79
CA VAL A 159 4.14 5.21 -6.14
C VAL A 159 4.04 3.80 -6.69
N LEU A 160 3.23 2.97 -6.04
CA LEU A 160 2.86 1.62 -6.48
C LEU A 160 1.43 1.69 -7.00
N GLU A 161 1.23 1.47 -8.28
CA GLU A 161 -0.08 1.48 -8.93
C GLU A 161 -0.31 0.14 -9.62
N GLY A 162 -1.51 -0.40 -9.53
CA GLY A 162 -1.77 -1.69 -10.14
C GLY A 162 -3.23 -2.07 -10.11
N ASN A 163 -3.49 -3.29 -10.57
CA ASN A 163 -4.79 -3.92 -10.46
C ASN A 163 -4.65 -5.38 -10.07
N THR A 164 -5.58 -5.84 -9.24
CA THR A 164 -5.84 -7.25 -9.02
C THR A 164 -6.78 -7.78 -10.08
N SER A 165 -7.21 -9.03 -9.96
CA SER A 165 -8.31 -9.58 -10.75
C SER A 165 -9.64 -8.82 -10.58
N LEU A 166 -9.80 -8.07 -9.48
CA LEU A 166 -11.07 -7.45 -9.08
C LEU A 166 -11.03 -5.93 -9.04
N ASN A 167 -9.94 -5.34 -8.51
CA ASN A 167 -9.92 -3.92 -8.17
C ASN A 167 -8.57 -3.26 -8.48
N PRO A 168 -8.56 -1.96 -8.84
CA PRO A 168 -7.34 -1.19 -8.87
C PRO A 168 -6.83 -0.90 -7.45
N PHE A 169 -5.55 -0.56 -7.34
CA PHE A 169 -4.97 -0.01 -6.11
C PHE A 169 -3.88 1.03 -6.43
N GLN A 170 -3.66 1.93 -5.46
CA GLN A 170 -2.56 2.90 -5.49
C GLN A 170 -1.99 3.06 -4.08
N ILE A 171 -0.68 2.95 -3.93
CA ILE A 171 0.04 3.19 -2.68
C ILE A 171 1.13 4.22 -2.95
N THR A 172 1.09 5.34 -2.27
CA THR A 172 2.14 6.36 -2.29
C THR A 172 2.86 6.32 -0.94
N ALA A 173 4.13 5.93 -0.93
CA ALA A 173 4.95 5.99 0.28
C ALA A 173 6.01 7.09 0.13
N THR A 174 6.04 8.02 1.09
CA THR A 174 6.90 9.20 1.05
C THR A 174 7.96 9.14 2.14
N ILE A 175 9.21 9.41 1.79
CA ILE A 175 10.31 9.60 2.73
C ILE A 175 10.06 10.90 3.50
N GLY A 176 9.83 10.78 4.81
CA GLY A 176 9.60 11.94 5.68
C GLY A 176 10.83 12.84 5.80
N SER A 177 10.62 14.15 5.92
CA SER A 177 11.69 15.11 6.23
C SER A 177 12.40 14.72 7.54
N GLY A 178 13.73 14.58 7.50
CA GLY A 178 14.51 14.19 8.67
C GLY A 178 14.48 12.69 9.00
N SER A 179 13.92 11.84 8.12
CA SER A 179 14.02 10.40 8.28
C SER A 179 15.44 9.89 7.99
N ASN A 180 15.84 8.82 8.69
CA ASN A 180 17.14 8.16 8.51
C ASN A 180 17.14 7.11 7.38
N ILE A 181 16.18 7.19 6.47
CA ILE A 181 16.01 6.19 5.39
C ILE A 181 17.10 6.34 4.32
N GLY A 182 17.55 7.57 4.08
CA GLY A 182 18.36 7.93 2.92
C GLY A 182 17.53 8.63 1.86
N ASP A 183 18.12 8.87 0.71
CA ASP A 183 17.45 9.43 -0.47
C ASP A 183 16.93 8.33 -1.40
N MET A 184 16.00 8.69 -2.30
CA MET A 184 15.38 7.71 -3.20
C MET A 184 16.41 6.92 -4.04
N PRO A 185 17.46 7.53 -4.64
CA PRO A 185 18.43 6.79 -5.43
C PRO A 185 19.20 5.71 -4.66
N THR A 186 19.47 5.90 -3.37
CA THR A 186 20.21 4.91 -2.57
C THR A 186 19.33 3.76 -2.08
N VAL A 187 18.03 3.99 -1.92
CA VAL A 187 17.09 2.98 -1.37
C VAL A 187 16.28 2.25 -2.41
N SER A 188 16.27 2.68 -3.68
CA SER A 188 15.37 2.16 -4.72
C SER A 188 15.46 0.64 -4.94
N GLY A 189 16.66 0.07 -5.01
CA GLY A 189 16.86 -1.39 -5.14
C GLY A 189 16.36 -2.18 -3.92
N PRO A 190 16.83 -1.88 -2.69
CA PRO A 190 16.31 -2.49 -1.47
C PRO A 190 14.79 -2.32 -1.25
N LEU A 191 14.24 -1.18 -1.68
CA LEU A 191 12.82 -0.88 -1.65
C LEU A 191 12.06 -1.76 -2.64
N LEU A 192 12.57 -1.95 -3.87
CA LEU A 192 11.99 -2.90 -4.83
C LEU A 192 11.90 -4.30 -4.23
N GLN A 193 12.97 -4.79 -3.60
CA GLN A 193 12.96 -6.10 -2.95
C GLN A 193 11.93 -6.18 -1.83
N SER A 194 11.76 -5.11 -1.04
CA SER A 194 10.75 -5.07 0.02
C SER A 194 9.34 -5.13 -0.56
N VAL A 195 9.08 -4.40 -1.65
CA VAL A 195 7.80 -4.45 -2.37
C VAL A 195 7.51 -5.87 -2.88
N THR A 196 8.47 -6.50 -3.56
CA THR A 196 8.26 -7.86 -4.12
C THR A 196 8.17 -8.97 -3.09
N LYS A 197 8.68 -8.73 -1.87
CA LYS A 197 8.52 -9.66 -0.74
C LYS A 197 7.19 -9.51 -0.02
N THR A 198 6.56 -8.34 -0.12
CA THR A 198 5.32 -8.01 0.62
C THR A 198 4.08 -8.29 -0.22
N LEU A 199 4.14 -8.02 -1.53
CA LEU A 199 3.01 -8.19 -2.43
C LEU A 199 2.92 -9.62 -2.99
N ASP A 200 1.71 -10.08 -3.25
CA ASP A 200 1.47 -11.34 -3.98
C ASP A 200 1.59 -11.11 -5.48
N LEU A 201 2.76 -11.42 -6.02
CA LEU A 201 3.12 -11.22 -7.44
C LEU A 201 3.12 -12.52 -8.24
N SER A 202 2.64 -13.61 -7.65
CA SER A 202 2.66 -14.94 -8.28
C SER A 202 1.88 -15.00 -9.60
N LEU A 203 0.84 -14.18 -9.72
CA LEU A 203 -0.04 -14.08 -10.89
C LEU A 203 0.21 -12.81 -11.74
N LEU A 204 1.29 -12.08 -11.46
CA LEU A 204 1.62 -10.83 -12.12
C LEU A 204 1.99 -11.08 -13.59
N GLU A 205 1.30 -10.41 -14.51
CA GLU A 205 1.52 -10.55 -15.94
C GLU A 205 2.24 -9.35 -16.55
N GLU A 206 2.05 -8.15 -15.98
CA GLU A 206 2.67 -6.91 -16.43
C GLU A 206 3.37 -6.22 -15.26
N PHE A 207 4.67 -5.98 -15.42
CA PHE A 207 5.47 -5.25 -14.44
C PHE A 207 6.12 -4.05 -15.11
N ALA A 208 5.94 -2.88 -14.51
CA ALA A 208 6.59 -1.65 -14.94
C ALA A 208 7.37 -1.03 -13.79
N VAL A 209 8.57 -0.53 -14.08
CA VAL A 209 9.38 0.23 -13.14
C VAL A 209 9.94 1.47 -13.82
N ALA A 210 9.66 2.63 -13.26
CA ALA A 210 9.94 3.92 -13.87
C ALA A 210 10.42 4.95 -12.84
N GLU A 211 11.06 6.01 -13.33
CA GLU A 211 11.45 7.17 -12.53
C GLU A 211 10.87 8.46 -13.12
N THR A 212 10.34 9.33 -12.27
CA THR A 212 9.92 10.69 -12.63
C THR A 212 10.94 11.70 -12.13
N ALA A 213 11.60 12.39 -13.08
CA ALA A 213 12.53 13.50 -12.90
C ALA A 213 13.91 13.17 -12.29
N PHE A 214 14.92 13.80 -12.92
CA PHE A 214 16.36 13.55 -12.91
C PHE A 214 17.07 14.18 -11.72
N TYR A 215 17.82 13.39 -10.93
CA TYR A 215 18.87 13.94 -10.06
C TYR A 215 20.12 13.05 -9.92
N GLN A 216 20.04 11.71 -9.81
CA GLN A 216 21.20 10.81 -9.64
C GLN A 216 20.92 9.36 -10.08
N PRO A 217 21.94 8.54 -10.45
CA PRO A 217 21.75 7.12 -10.75
C PRO A 217 21.24 6.34 -9.54
N HIS A 218 20.22 5.51 -9.74
CA HIS A 218 19.76 4.62 -8.67
C HIS A 218 20.71 3.46 -8.46
N THR A 219 20.87 3.06 -7.20
CA THR A 219 21.73 1.96 -6.78
C THR A 219 20.91 0.77 -6.26
N GLY A 220 21.57 -0.37 -6.06
CA GLY A 220 20.93 -1.58 -5.54
C GLY A 220 20.19 -2.44 -6.57
N PHE A 221 20.18 -2.05 -7.85
CA PHE A 221 19.65 -2.84 -8.97
C PHE A 221 20.67 -3.83 -9.53
N SER A 222 21.23 -4.67 -8.66
CA SER A 222 22.19 -5.72 -9.06
C SER A 222 21.50 -6.88 -9.77
N ARG A 223 22.29 -7.77 -10.38
CA ARG A 223 21.79 -9.03 -10.97
C ARG A 223 20.99 -9.84 -9.94
N ASP A 224 21.46 -9.91 -8.70
CA ASP A 224 20.80 -10.66 -7.63
C ASP A 224 19.46 -10.04 -7.22
N THR A 225 19.38 -8.71 -7.16
CA THR A 225 18.10 -8.01 -6.94
C THR A 225 17.11 -8.36 -8.04
N TRP A 226 17.52 -8.25 -9.31
CA TRP A 226 16.65 -8.56 -10.44
C TRP A 226 16.21 -10.01 -10.46
N ARG A 227 17.14 -10.93 -10.18
CA ARG A 227 16.84 -12.37 -10.08
C ARG A 227 15.78 -12.61 -9.00
N HIS A 228 15.96 -12.05 -7.80
CA HIS A 228 15.00 -12.18 -6.71
C HIS A 228 13.61 -11.63 -7.08
N VAL A 229 13.56 -10.48 -7.74
CA VAL A 229 12.32 -9.85 -8.20
C VAL A 229 11.60 -10.71 -9.23
N LEU A 230 12.32 -11.21 -10.22
CA LEU A 230 11.77 -12.03 -11.30
C LEU A 230 11.33 -13.42 -10.83
N GLU A 231 12.01 -14.00 -9.83
CA GLU A 231 11.60 -15.25 -9.18
C GLU A 231 10.21 -15.13 -8.52
N LYS A 232 9.78 -13.93 -8.13
CA LYS A 232 8.45 -13.67 -7.57
C LYS A 232 7.34 -13.51 -8.62
N MET A 233 7.69 -13.42 -9.90
CA MET A 233 6.77 -13.10 -10.99
C MET A 233 6.81 -14.19 -12.08
N PRO A 234 6.46 -15.45 -11.77
CA PRO A 234 6.57 -16.56 -12.73
C PRO A 234 5.67 -16.39 -13.96
N MET A 235 4.58 -15.62 -13.85
CA MET A 235 3.61 -15.38 -14.93
C MET A 235 3.91 -14.11 -15.75
N LEU A 236 5.06 -13.48 -15.57
CA LEU A 236 5.40 -12.20 -16.19
C LEU A 236 5.48 -12.33 -17.72
N LYS A 237 4.64 -11.58 -18.42
CA LYS A 237 4.59 -11.51 -19.90
C LYS A 237 5.20 -10.23 -20.43
N VAL A 238 5.05 -9.13 -19.69
CA VAL A 238 5.46 -7.80 -20.13
C VAL A 238 6.26 -7.11 -19.02
N LEU A 239 7.49 -6.72 -19.36
CA LEU A 239 8.38 -5.98 -18.47
C LEU A 239 8.73 -4.63 -19.09
N HIS A 240 8.30 -3.55 -18.45
CA HIS A 240 8.64 -2.19 -18.84
C HIS A 240 9.64 -1.59 -17.87
N VAL A 241 10.80 -1.17 -18.37
CA VAL A 241 11.83 -0.54 -17.54
C VAL A 241 12.17 0.83 -18.11
N ARG A 242 11.82 1.87 -17.36
CA ARG A 242 12.08 3.27 -17.67
C ARG A 242 12.79 3.95 -16.50
N LEU A 243 13.93 3.39 -16.12
CA LEU A 243 14.85 3.99 -15.16
C LEU A 243 15.97 4.65 -15.96
N GLN A 244 16.34 5.90 -15.66
CA GLN A 244 17.42 6.55 -16.42
C GLN A 244 18.79 5.92 -16.19
N SER A 245 18.94 5.03 -15.21
CA SER A 245 20.06 4.07 -15.12
C SER A 245 20.27 3.24 -16.38
N ILE A 246 19.36 3.23 -17.36
CA ILE A 246 19.58 2.66 -18.70
C ILE A 246 20.72 3.32 -19.50
N THR A 247 21.22 4.51 -19.12
CA THR A 247 22.48 5.04 -19.69
C THR A 247 23.72 4.39 -19.08
N ASP A 248 23.56 3.65 -17.97
CA ASP A 248 24.58 2.79 -17.40
C ASP A 248 24.41 1.36 -17.96
N GLY A 249 25.31 0.97 -18.86
CA GLY A 249 25.33 -0.39 -19.40
C GLY A 249 25.45 -1.48 -18.33
N GLY A 250 25.87 -1.15 -17.10
CA GLY A 250 25.84 -2.04 -15.94
C GLY A 250 24.41 -2.47 -15.54
N PHE A 251 23.46 -1.54 -15.51
CA PHE A 251 22.06 -1.83 -15.16
C PHE A 251 21.40 -2.78 -16.16
N CYS A 252 21.50 -2.47 -17.45
CA CYS A 252 20.92 -3.31 -18.51
C CYS A 252 21.55 -4.71 -18.50
N ARG A 253 22.88 -4.81 -18.33
CA ARG A 253 23.58 -6.11 -18.20
C ARG A 253 23.10 -6.90 -16.99
N ALA A 254 22.90 -6.25 -15.84
CA ALA A 254 22.42 -6.91 -14.64
C ALA A 254 21.01 -7.50 -14.84
N LEU A 255 20.09 -6.74 -15.42
CA LEU A 255 18.73 -7.19 -15.72
C LEU A 255 18.72 -8.33 -16.76
N LEU A 256 19.40 -8.16 -17.90
CA LEU A 256 19.47 -9.19 -18.95
C LEU A 256 20.14 -10.47 -18.45
N SER A 257 21.17 -10.35 -17.61
CA SER A 257 21.82 -11.50 -16.98
C SER A 257 20.90 -12.22 -15.98
N ALA A 258 20.07 -11.49 -15.24
CA ALA A 258 19.06 -12.09 -14.37
C ALA A 258 17.99 -12.84 -15.18
N LEU A 259 17.49 -12.25 -16.28
CA LEU A 259 16.54 -12.90 -17.19
C LEU A 259 17.11 -14.15 -17.88
N SER A 260 18.42 -14.17 -18.14
CA SER A 260 19.12 -15.29 -18.78
C SER A 260 19.58 -16.37 -17.79
N THR A 261 19.34 -16.18 -16.49
CA THR A 261 19.76 -17.17 -15.49
C THR A 261 18.87 -18.41 -15.62
N PRO A 262 19.45 -19.61 -15.87
CA PRO A 262 18.67 -20.82 -16.10
C PRO A 262 17.69 -21.09 -14.98
N GLU A 263 16.49 -21.50 -15.38
CA GLU A 263 15.38 -21.86 -14.52
C GLU A 263 15.64 -23.18 -13.78
N GLY A 264 16.62 -23.23 -12.89
CA GLY A 264 16.90 -24.41 -12.07
C GLY A 264 15.78 -24.79 -11.09
N SER A 265 14.62 -24.15 -11.16
CA SER A 265 13.50 -24.30 -10.21
C SER A 265 12.15 -23.75 -10.70
N ARG A 266 11.94 -23.48 -12.01
CA ARG A 266 10.59 -23.12 -12.52
C ARG A 266 9.78 -24.37 -12.83
N ALA A 267 9.23 -24.99 -11.80
CA ALA A 267 8.12 -25.92 -11.98
C ALA A 267 6.88 -25.11 -12.39
N GLY A 268 6.44 -25.23 -13.64
CA GLY A 268 5.05 -24.88 -14.00
C GLY A 268 4.80 -23.95 -15.17
N CYS A 269 5.65 -23.89 -16.21
CA CYS A 269 5.16 -23.47 -17.53
C CYS A 269 4.71 -24.72 -18.31
N PRO A 270 3.42 -24.89 -18.65
CA PRO A 270 3.02 -25.93 -19.58
C PRO A 270 3.55 -25.55 -20.97
N ALA A 271 4.40 -26.40 -21.52
CA ALA A 271 4.84 -26.27 -22.89
C ALA A 271 3.61 -26.43 -23.81
N HIS A 272 3.34 -25.42 -24.63
CA HIS A 272 2.47 -25.58 -25.78
C HIS A 272 3.22 -26.43 -26.82
N THR A 273 2.86 -27.71 -26.90
CA THR A 273 2.99 -28.56 -28.10
C THR A 273 1.61 -28.87 -28.61
#